data_AF-A0A8J7TM08-F1
#
_entry.id   AF-A0A8J7TM08-F1
#
_cell.length_a   1.000
_cell.length_b   1.000
_cell.length_c   1.000
_cell.angle_alpha   90.00
_cell.angle_beta   90.00
_cell.angle_gamma   90.00
#
_symmetry.space_group_name_H-M   'P 1'
#
loop_
_entity.id
_entity.type
_entity.pdbx_description
1 polymer ?
#
loop_
_entity_poly.entity_id
_entity_poly.type
_entity_poly.pdbx_seq_one_letter_code
_entity_poly.pdbx_strand_id
1 'polypeptide(L)'
;MSQPPTAKFASKSRLDALTGLRIFAAFLIVVYHGQGHFTWLDDIPQQLSCCQAVSFFFILSGFILSYVYSNLTGFDQVKDCWIKRVARIWPLHIAIFIIRLFLFPKYLLTFPGTANATLVTICNLAMLHAWIPLFQFYFSYNAPSWSISTEFFFYLVFPLLLPLVNRKPLVTWIGSLALTVTFIYFCNVSGLPELSDTSVDMRGMLYISPFPRLFEFLTGMCLAKLYRERFQNLQISASLATLLELGALLLSGLLMWNTKPIAYFLATSCGLGIATKYWCIQAGAPIIGFAAIIFLAAINKGVVSKFLSIKPLVFLGEISFAMYLLHHPLLCYHGLYLPQFRNDFYFLLFLVILTIGSHFLFRFVETPMRQLIVNGLKIGRERTAGKVLSKSTLVYAGELIILFLAIVLSHPQIEAANIASIDKKESLFQQFELDKDLALIAGKLSNDRSKLILLWKTNLPIKTRQILRLDYLDQEGKILASQQFKLTAREIKLKADTCWLEEIDLIKGKLASAVSLALTVYDQGNAAKKITNTTATNNAATTDDTIKQNESNNIDDTTIRFAVKTHSSGL
;
A
#
# COMPACT_ATOMS: atom_id res chain seq x y z
N MET A 1 -42.67 36.44 21.95
CA MET A 1 -42.02 35.69 20.84
C MET A 1 -41.23 34.54 21.44
N SER A 2 -41.82 33.35 21.44
CA SER A 2 -41.18 32.11 21.93
C SER A 2 -40.04 31.72 21.00
N GLN A 3 -38.82 31.62 21.54
CA GLN A 3 -37.67 31.10 20.79
C GLN A 3 -38.00 29.69 20.28
N PRO A 4 -37.66 29.35 19.02
CA PRO A 4 -37.87 28.00 18.53
C PRO A 4 -37.00 27.03 19.33
N PRO A 5 -37.50 25.84 19.68
CA PRO A 5 -36.73 24.87 20.42
C PRO A 5 -35.51 24.46 19.59
N THR A 6 -34.32 24.68 20.14
CA THR A 6 -33.09 24.09 19.63
C THR A 6 -33.26 22.57 19.68
N ALA A 7 -33.47 21.95 18.52
CA ALA A 7 -33.61 20.51 18.41
C ALA A 7 -32.28 19.85 18.84
N LYS A 8 -32.16 19.52 20.13
CA LYS A 8 -31.16 18.58 20.64
C LYS A 8 -31.42 17.26 19.92
N PHE A 9 -30.52 16.88 19.01
CA PHE A 9 -30.53 15.53 18.44
C PHE A 9 -30.58 14.52 19.60
N ALA A 10 -31.68 13.78 19.73
CA ALA A 10 -31.79 12.69 20.68
C ALA A 10 -30.56 11.76 20.52
N SER A 11 -29.93 11.36 21.63
CA SER A 11 -28.73 10.51 21.57
C SER A 11 -29.11 9.15 20.99
N LYS A 12 -28.83 8.95 19.69
CA LYS A 12 -29.05 7.67 19.02
C LYS A 12 -28.23 6.57 19.69
N SER A 13 -28.79 5.36 19.76
CA SER A 13 -28.12 4.22 20.38
C SER A 13 -26.82 3.91 19.64
N ARG A 14 -25.81 3.50 20.41
CA ARG A 14 -24.54 3.06 19.83
C ARG A 14 -24.74 1.68 19.18
N LEU A 15 -24.24 1.52 17.96
CA LEU A 15 -24.28 0.27 17.20
C LEU A 15 -22.96 -0.48 17.41
N ASP A 16 -22.84 -1.17 18.54
CA ASP A 16 -21.59 -1.83 18.96
C ASP A 16 -21.16 -2.96 18.02
N ALA A 17 -22.11 -3.79 17.56
CA ALA A 17 -21.83 -4.85 16.59
C ALA A 17 -21.18 -4.32 15.29
N LEU A 18 -21.63 -3.16 14.81
CA LEU A 18 -21.03 -2.49 13.65
C LEU A 18 -19.63 -1.94 13.94
N THR A 19 -19.35 -1.58 15.19
CA THR A 19 -17.99 -1.20 15.62
C THR A 19 -17.10 -2.43 15.63
N GLY A 20 -17.55 -3.54 16.24
CA GLY A 20 -16.81 -4.80 16.28
C GLY A 20 -16.54 -5.42 14.90
N LEU A 21 -17.45 -5.28 13.93
CA LEU A 21 -17.20 -5.76 12.56
C LEU A 21 -15.99 -5.11 11.88
N ARG A 22 -15.62 -3.89 12.28
CA ARG A 22 -14.53 -3.14 11.65
C ARG A 22 -13.19 -3.83 11.81
N ILE A 23 -12.93 -4.55 12.90
CA ILE A 23 -11.64 -5.24 13.08
C ILE A 23 -11.48 -6.36 12.05
N PHE A 24 -12.54 -7.11 11.75
CA PHE A 24 -12.48 -8.18 10.74
C PHE A 24 -12.22 -7.61 9.35
N ALA A 25 -12.91 -6.51 8.98
CA ALA A 25 -12.67 -5.84 7.71
C ALA A 25 -11.24 -5.25 7.62
N ALA A 26 -10.72 -4.64 8.69
CA ALA A 26 -9.35 -4.16 8.73
C ALA A 26 -8.33 -5.31 8.63
N PHE A 27 -8.59 -6.42 9.33
CA PHE A 27 -7.74 -7.61 9.29
C PHE A 27 -7.65 -8.22 7.89
N LEU A 28 -8.76 -8.30 7.15
CA LEU A 28 -8.73 -8.75 5.74
C LEU A 28 -7.79 -7.88 4.88
N ILE A 29 -7.75 -6.58 5.11
CA ILE A 29 -6.81 -5.68 4.40
C ILE A 29 -5.36 -5.91 4.83
N VAL A 30 -5.12 -6.17 6.12
CA VAL A 30 -3.78 -6.53 6.63
C VAL A 30 -3.30 -7.85 6.01
N VAL A 31 -4.18 -8.85 5.93
CA VAL A 31 -3.93 -10.12 5.25
C VAL A 31 -3.59 -9.89 3.78
N TYR A 32 -4.39 -9.09 3.06
CA TYR A 32 -4.17 -8.80 1.65
C TYR A 32 -2.79 -8.19 1.37
N HIS A 33 -2.40 -7.16 2.13
CA HIS A 33 -1.10 -6.51 1.94
C HIS A 33 0.06 -7.28 2.58
N GLY A 34 -0.21 -8.18 3.54
CA GLY A 34 0.80 -8.99 4.19
C GLY A 34 1.25 -10.20 3.35
N GLN A 35 0.54 -10.52 2.26
CA GLN A 35 1.03 -11.47 1.26
C GLN A 35 2.35 -10.97 0.67
N GLY A 36 3.31 -11.86 0.48
CA GLY A 36 4.69 -11.59 0.12
C GLY A 36 5.58 -11.23 1.32
N HIS A 37 5.00 -10.82 2.45
CA HIS A 37 5.75 -10.51 3.67
C HIS A 37 5.79 -11.71 4.63
N PHE A 38 4.69 -12.44 4.82
CA PHE A 38 4.64 -13.54 5.77
C PHE A 38 4.20 -14.84 5.10
N THR A 39 4.90 -15.94 5.38
CA THR A 39 4.72 -17.24 4.70
C THR A 39 3.30 -17.78 4.85
N TRP A 40 2.72 -17.69 6.06
CA TRP A 40 1.35 -18.16 6.31
C TRP A 40 0.30 -17.42 5.46
N LEU A 41 0.54 -16.15 5.12
CA LEU A 41 -0.38 -15.37 4.29
C LEU A 41 -0.27 -15.71 2.80
N ASP A 42 0.88 -16.22 2.37
CA ASP A 42 1.14 -16.63 0.98
C ASP A 42 0.31 -17.86 0.59
N ASP A 43 -0.03 -18.71 1.57
CA ASP A 43 -0.87 -19.89 1.39
C ASP A 43 -2.38 -19.57 1.32
N ILE A 44 -2.78 -18.34 1.62
CA ILE A 44 -4.18 -17.93 1.53
C ILE A 44 -4.60 -17.93 0.06
N PRO A 45 -5.67 -18.66 -0.31
CA PRO A 45 -6.09 -18.78 -1.70
C PRO A 45 -6.34 -17.41 -2.33
N GLN A 46 -5.66 -17.12 -3.45
CA GLN A 46 -5.84 -15.87 -4.20
C GLN A 46 -7.27 -15.68 -4.73
N GLN A 47 -8.10 -16.73 -4.68
CA GLN A 47 -9.53 -16.69 -4.96
C GLN A 47 -10.28 -15.77 -3.98
N LEU A 48 -9.82 -15.70 -2.72
CA LEU A 48 -10.41 -14.82 -1.72
C LEU A 48 -9.90 -13.38 -1.92
N SER A 49 -10.72 -12.53 -2.52
CA SER A 49 -10.36 -11.14 -2.80
C SER A 49 -10.48 -10.26 -1.55
N CYS A 50 -9.50 -10.36 -0.64
CA CYS A 50 -9.49 -9.62 0.63
C CYS A 50 -9.47 -8.09 0.46
N CYS A 51 -9.01 -7.56 -0.68
CA CYS A 51 -9.04 -6.12 -0.99
C CYS A 51 -10.46 -5.54 -1.05
N GLN A 52 -11.48 -6.37 -1.28
CA GLN A 52 -12.89 -5.95 -1.32
C GLN A 52 -13.40 -5.49 0.06
N ALA A 53 -12.69 -5.77 1.15
CA ALA A 53 -13.07 -5.28 2.48
C ALA A 53 -13.10 -3.73 2.57
N VAL A 54 -12.45 -3.00 1.64
CA VAL A 54 -12.62 -1.53 1.53
C VAL A 54 -14.07 -1.16 1.19
N SER A 55 -14.75 -1.94 0.34
CA SER A 55 -16.16 -1.75 -0.01
C SER A 55 -17.07 -1.83 1.21
N PHE A 56 -16.78 -2.74 2.16
CA PHE A 56 -17.49 -2.81 3.43
C PHE A 56 -17.39 -1.48 4.20
N PHE A 57 -16.20 -0.87 4.28
CA PHE A 57 -16.03 0.41 4.96
C PHE A 57 -16.81 1.55 4.30
N PHE A 58 -16.88 1.60 2.97
CA PHE A 58 -17.66 2.63 2.27
C PHE A 58 -19.18 2.48 2.49
N ILE A 59 -19.71 1.25 2.41
CA ILE A 59 -21.12 0.98 2.75
C ILE A 59 -21.39 1.34 4.22
N LEU A 60 -20.49 0.93 5.13
CA LEU A 60 -20.62 1.24 6.55
C LEU A 60 -20.57 2.75 6.82
N SER A 61 -19.72 3.49 6.12
CA SER A 61 -19.59 4.94 6.25
C SER A 61 -20.90 5.63 5.85
N GLY A 62 -21.50 5.26 4.71
CA GLY A 62 -22.80 5.76 4.29
C GLY A 62 -23.91 5.41 5.27
N PHE A 63 -23.92 4.17 5.78
CA PHE A 63 -24.90 3.71 6.76
C PHE A 63 -24.82 4.52 8.06
N ILE A 64 -23.63 4.61 8.67
CA ILE A 64 -23.43 5.30 9.94
C ILE A 64 -23.68 6.80 9.79
N LEU A 65 -23.27 7.41 8.69
CA LEU A 65 -23.44 8.85 8.49
C LEU A 65 -24.91 9.23 8.36
N SER A 66 -25.68 8.50 7.53
CA SER A 66 -27.13 8.66 7.43
C SER A 66 -27.87 8.24 8.70
N TYR A 67 -27.38 7.22 9.42
CA TYR A 67 -27.96 6.83 10.71
C TYR A 67 -27.80 7.95 11.74
N VAL A 68 -26.63 8.57 11.86
CA VAL A 68 -26.38 9.67 12.80
C VAL A 68 -27.09 10.95 12.36
N TYR A 69 -26.90 11.38 11.11
CA TYR A 69 -27.55 12.57 10.53
C TYR A 69 -28.73 12.16 9.68
N SER A 70 -29.92 12.12 10.29
CA SER A 70 -31.17 11.79 9.58
C SER A 70 -31.74 12.98 8.81
N ASN A 71 -31.43 14.20 9.24
CA ASN A 71 -31.77 15.43 8.57
C ASN A 71 -30.70 16.49 8.88
N LEU A 72 -30.38 17.35 7.92
CA LEU A 72 -29.48 18.49 8.09
C LEU A 72 -30.22 19.74 7.60
N THR A 73 -30.69 20.55 8.54
CA THR A 73 -31.44 21.78 8.24
C THR A 73 -30.53 22.98 8.43
N GLY A 74 -30.07 23.55 7.32
CA GLY A 74 -29.29 24.79 7.31
C GLY A 74 -27.76 24.60 7.37
N PHE A 75 -27.05 25.66 7.03
CA PHE A 75 -25.60 25.66 6.84
C PHE A 75 -24.81 25.30 8.10
N ASP A 76 -25.24 25.75 9.28
CA ASP A 76 -24.53 25.48 10.54
C ASP A 76 -24.44 23.98 10.88
N GLN A 77 -25.51 23.23 10.63
CA GLN A 77 -25.52 21.77 10.84
C GLN A 77 -24.64 21.05 9.82
N VAL A 78 -24.63 21.52 8.57
CA VAL A 78 -23.75 21.00 7.51
C VAL A 78 -22.29 21.26 7.85
N LYS A 79 -21.95 22.47 8.28
CA LYS A 79 -20.62 22.86 8.73
C LYS A 79 -20.15 22.01 9.91
N ASP A 80 -20.99 21.84 10.94
CA ASP A 80 -20.69 20.97 12.09
C ASP A 80 -20.48 19.51 11.68
N CYS A 81 -21.28 19.00 10.73
CA CYS A 81 -21.07 17.69 10.13
C CYS A 81 -19.69 17.58 9.50
N TRP A 82 -19.33 18.48 8.58
CA TRP A 82 -18.02 18.48 7.92
C TRP A 82 -16.86 18.56 8.91
N ILE A 83 -16.92 19.48 9.87
CA ILE A 83 -15.88 19.62 10.91
C ILE A 83 -15.68 18.31 11.66
N LYS A 84 -16.76 17.69 12.15
CA LYS A 84 -16.69 16.43 12.92
C LYS A 84 -16.13 15.28 12.10
N ARG A 85 -16.35 15.28 10.78
CA ARG A 85 -15.88 14.25 9.86
C ARG A 85 -14.42 14.44 9.47
N VAL A 86 -14.01 15.67 9.14
CA VAL A 86 -12.59 16.00 8.93
C VAL A 86 -11.78 15.72 10.18
N ALA A 87 -12.28 16.12 11.35
CA ALA A 87 -11.64 15.86 12.64
C ALA A 87 -11.46 14.36 12.96
N ARG A 88 -12.26 13.48 12.34
CA ARG A 88 -12.15 12.02 12.52
C ARG A 88 -11.05 11.41 11.67
N ILE A 89 -10.84 11.87 10.44
CA ILE A 89 -9.93 11.22 9.49
C ILE A 89 -8.59 11.95 9.29
N TRP A 90 -8.61 13.29 9.27
CA TRP A 90 -7.45 14.08 8.85
C TRP A 90 -6.27 14.01 9.82
N PRO A 91 -6.45 14.13 11.16
CA PRO A 91 -5.30 14.14 12.07
C PRO A 91 -4.44 12.88 11.99
N LEU A 92 -5.09 11.72 11.90
CA LEU A 92 -4.39 10.44 11.81
C LEU A 92 -3.75 10.26 10.43
N HIS A 93 -4.42 10.66 9.35
CA HIS A 93 -3.83 10.66 8.00
C HIS A 93 -2.52 11.47 7.97
N ILE A 94 -2.52 12.68 8.56
CA ILE A 94 -1.32 13.52 8.66
C ILE A 94 -0.26 12.89 9.56
N ALA A 95 -0.62 12.30 10.69
CA ALA A 95 0.35 11.64 11.56
C ALA A 95 1.03 10.46 10.85
N ILE A 96 0.27 9.65 10.11
CA ILE A 96 0.82 8.54 9.33
C ILE A 96 1.66 9.04 8.16
N PHE A 97 1.23 10.12 7.50
CA PHE A 97 2.03 10.81 6.50
C PHE A 97 3.39 11.22 7.08
N ILE A 98 3.41 11.87 8.24
CA ILE A 98 4.64 12.28 8.95
C ILE A 98 5.49 11.07 9.35
N ILE A 99 4.90 10.02 9.91
CA ILE A 99 5.61 8.77 10.24
C ILE A 99 6.26 8.19 8.99
N ARG A 100 5.55 8.21 7.86
CA ARG A 100 6.08 7.75 6.58
C ARG A 100 7.26 8.60 6.13
N LEU A 101 7.21 9.92 6.32
CA LEU A 101 8.35 10.80 6.00
C LEU A 101 9.59 10.41 6.80
N PHE A 102 9.42 10.05 8.07
CA PHE A 102 10.53 9.69 8.96
C PHE A 102 11.07 8.29 8.72
N LEU A 103 10.22 7.31 8.46
CA LEU A 103 10.66 5.95 8.18
C LEU A 103 11.35 5.84 6.80
N PHE A 104 10.93 6.66 5.84
CA PHE A 104 11.33 6.55 4.43
C PHE A 104 11.74 7.89 3.79
N PRO A 105 12.66 8.67 4.40
CA PRO A 105 12.97 10.03 3.92
C PRO A 105 13.53 10.04 2.49
N LYS A 106 14.24 8.98 2.09
CA LYS A 106 14.81 8.79 0.74
C LYS A 106 13.73 8.56 -0.33
N TYR A 107 12.67 7.84 0.02
CA TYR A 107 11.57 7.48 -0.90
C TYR A 107 10.60 8.63 -1.18
N LEU A 108 10.68 9.74 -0.43
CA LEU A 108 9.94 10.98 -0.69
C LEU A 108 10.48 11.76 -1.88
N LEU A 109 11.77 11.56 -2.19
CA LEU A 109 12.48 12.28 -3.26
C LEU A 109 12.42 11.54 -4.60
N THR A 110 11.94 10.29 -4.58
CA THR A 110 11.79 9.43 -5.75
C THR A 110 10.32 9.06 -5.92
N PHE A 111 9.49 10.04 -6.32
CA PHE A 111 8.18 9.70 -6.86
C PHE A 111 8.37 9.08 -8.25
N PRO A 112 7.95 7.82 -8.48
CA PRO A 112 7.90 7.29 -9.83
C PRO A 112 6.86 8.10 -10.63
N GLY A 113 7.31 8.79 -11.68
CA GLY A 113 6.44 9.50 -12.62
C GLY A 113 6.90 10.91 -13.00
N THR A 114 6.08 11.61 -13.78
CA THR A 114 6.34 12.95 -14.33
C THR A 114 5.68 14.07 -13.52
N ALA A 115 4.90 13.75 -12.47
CA ALA A 115 4.21 14.76 -11.68
C ALA A 115 5.14 15.57 -10.77
N ASN A 116 4.75 16.83 -10.59
CA ASN A 116 5.36 17.73 -9.62
C ASN A 116 5.12 17.23 -8.18
N ALA A 117 6.20 16.88 -7.47
CA ALA A 117 6.16 16.39 -6.08
C ALA A 117 5.43 17.35 -5.13
N THR A 118 5.53 18.66 -5.36
CA THR A 118 4.79 19.67 -4.58
C THR A 118 3.29 19.50 -4.75
N LEU A 119 2.81 19.28 -5.98
CA LEU A 119 1.39 19.07 -6.26
C LEU A 119 0.88 17.78 -5.62
N VAL A 120 1.64 16.67 -5.75
CA VAL A 120 1.31 15.39 -5.09
C VAL A 120 1.20 15.56 -3.58
N THR A 121 2.13 16.32 -2.97
CA THR A 121 2.11 16.63 -1.53
C THR A 121 0.86 17.42 -1.15
N ILE A 122 0.55 18.50 -1.88
CA ILE A 122 -0.65 19.32 -1.62
C ILE A 122 -1.91 18.46 -1.73
N CYS A 123 -2.00 17.60 -2.75
CA CYS A 123 -3.13 16.68 -2.90
C CYS A 123 -3.26 15.71 -1.72
N ASN A 124 -2.16 15.21 -1.14
CA ASN A 124 -2.23 14.35 0.04
C ASN A 124 -2.67 15.10 1.29
N LEU A 125 -2.13 16.31 1.52
CA LEU A 125 -2.50 17.14 2.67
C LEU A 125 -3.97 17.58 2.61
N ALA A 126 -4.47 17.82 1.40
CA ALA A 126 -5.86 18.16 1.11
C ALA A 126 -6.78 16.93 0.95
N MET A 127 -6.25 15.70 1.01
CA MET A 127 -6.98 14.44 0.78
C MET A 127 -7.69 14.37 -0.58
N LEU A 128 -7.06 14.92 -1.62
CA LEU A 128 -7.54 14.94 -3.02
C LEU A 128 -6.81 13.92 -3.92
N HIS A 129 -5.82 13.21 -3.40
CA HIS A 129 -4.92 12.36 -4.18
C HIS A 129 -5.59 11.15 -4.83
N ALA A 130 -6.73 10.65 -4.32
CA ALA A 130 -7.49 9.59 -4.99
C ALA A 130 -8.37 10.10 -6.14
N TRP A 131 -8.57 11.41 -6.27
CA TRP A 131 -9.45 12.00 -7.28
C TRP A 131 -8.75 12.11 -8.64
N ILE A 132 -7.42 12.02 -8.62
CA ILE A 132 -6.56 12.04 -9.79
C ILE A 132 -6.18 10.59 -10.10
N PRO A 133 -6.66 10.00 -11.22
CA PRO A 133 -6.52 8.58 -11.53
C PRO A 133 -5.12 8.25 -12.09
N LEU A 134 -4.07 8.74 -11.43
CA LEU A 134 -2.67 8.51 -11.79
C LEU A 134 -1.94 7.89 -10.59
N PHE A 135 -1.17 6.83 -10.84
CA PHE A 135 -0.46 6.06 -9.82
C PHE A 135 0.34 6.92 -8.84
N GLN A 136 1.11 7.86 -9.37
CA GLN A 136 1.93 8.81 -8.62
C GLN A 136 1.13 9.70 -7.64
N PHE A 137 -0.19 9.84 -7.82
CA PHE A 137 -1.06 10.53 -6.88
C PHE A 137 -1.68 9.55 -5.90
N TYR A 138 -2.42 8.55 -6.36
CA TYR A 138 -3.25 7.76 -5.45
C TYR A 138 -2.49 6.80 -4.53
N PHE A 139 -1.30 6.31 -4.91
CA PHE A 139 -0.46 5.46 -4.04
C PHE A 139 0.76 6.20 -3.48
N SER A 140 0.76 7.53 -3.55
CA SER A 140 1.82 8.34 -2.95
C SER A 140 1.84 8.24 -1.42
N TYR A 141 3.05 8.29 -0.85
CA TYR A 141 3.34 8.24 0.59
C TYR A 141 2.83 6.97 1.29
N ASN A 142 1.53 6.89 1.57
CA ASN A 142 0.88 5.75 2.18
C ASN A 142 -0.18 5.19 1.22
N ALA A 143 0.12 4.06 0.57
CA ALA A 143 -0.74 3.55 -0.50
C ALA A 143 -2.20 3.37 -0.07
N PRO A 144 -2.57 2.75 1.06
CA PRO A 144 -3.97 2.60 1.48
C PRO A 144 -4.72 3.92 1.75
N SER A 145 -4.01 5.05 1.87
CA SER A 145 -4.64 6.35 2.18
C SER A 145 -5.57 6.87 1.08
N TRP A 146 -5.51 6.29 -0.14
CA TRP A 146 -6.45 6.62 -1.21
C TRP A 146 -7.91 6.45 -0.76
N SER A 147 -8.22 5.45 0.06
CA SER A 147 -9.57 5.19 0.54
C SER A 147 -10.07 6.31 1.45
N ILE A 148 -9.15 6.97 2.18
CA ILE A 148 -9.45 8.11 3.04
C ILE A 148 -9.72 9.36 2.21
N SER A 149 -8.99 9.56 1.11
CA SER A 149 -9.29 10.62 0.14
C SER A 149 -10.66 10.41 -0.51
N THR A 150 -11.02 9.16 -0.80
CA THR A 150 -12.36 8.80 -1.28
C THR A 150 -13.44 9.00 -0.21
N GLU A 151 -13.17 8.64 1.04
CA GLU A 151 -14.09 8.88 2.15
C GLU A 151 -14.29 10.38 2.44
N PHE A 152 -13.23 11.18 2.31
CA PHE A 152 -13.32 12.63 2.39
C PHE A 152 -14.26 13.21 1.33
N PHE A 153 -14.19 12.73 0.09
CA PHE A 153 -15.15 13.09 -0.95
C PHE A 153 -16.59 12.76 -0.51
N PHE A 154 -16.84 11.56 0.02
CA PHE A 154 -18.17 11.19 0.51
C PHE A 154 -18.68 12.15 1.58
N TYR A 155 -17.82 12.59 2.50
CA TYR A 155 -18.19 13.55 3.52
C TYR A 155 -18.54 14.93 2.96
N LEU A 156 -17.83 15.38 1.91
CA LEU A 156 -18.14 16.63 1.22
C LEU A 156 -19.51 16.57 0.53
N VAL A 157 -19.80 15.49 -0.21
CA VAL A 157 -21.06 15.37 -0.97
C VAL A 157 -22.25 14.91 -0.12
N PHE A 158 -22.01 14.31 1.06
CA PHE A 158 -23.07 13.74 1.91
C PHE A 158 -24.23 14.71 2.20
N PRO A 159 -24.00 15.97 2.62
CA PRO A 159 -25.09 16.90 2.90
C PRO A 159 -25.95 17.23 1.67
N LEU A 160 -25.38 17.15 0.47
CA LEU A 160 -26.09 17.34 -0.80
C LEU A 160 -26.91 16.10 -1.18
N LEU A 161 -26.38 14.91 -0.90
CA LEU A 161 -27.03 13.63 -1.20
C LEU A 161 -28.11 13.26 -0.19
N LEU A 162 -27.97 13.65 1.07
CA LEU A 162 -28.90 13.27 2.16
C LEU A 162 -30.36 13.65 1.85
N PRO A 163 -30.71 14.88 1.39
CA PRO A 163 -32.08 15.21 1.00
C PRO A 163 -32.59 14.37 -0.17
N LEU A 164 -31.72 14.06 -1.13
CA LEU A 164 -32.09 13.25 -2.30
C LEU A 164 -32.38 11.80 -1.90
N VAL A 165 -31.55 11.21 -1.04
CA VAL A 165 -31.78 9.85 -0.51
C VAL A 165 -33.05 9.80 0.34
N ASN A 166 -33.28 10.81 1.18
CA ASN A 166 -34.49 10.88 2.01
C ASN A 166 -35.76 10.96 1.15
N ARG A 167 -35.75 11.72 0.04
CA ARG A 167 -36.91 11.87 -0.84
C ARG A 167 -37.07 10.72 -1.85
N LYS A 168 -35.99 10.35 -2.53
CA LYS A 168 -35.98 9.39 -3.65
C LYS A 168 -34.80 8.41 -3.52
N PRO A 169 -34.83 7.48 -2.55
CA PRO A 169 -33.71 6.58 -2.28
C PRO A 169 -33.40 5.66 -3.47
N LEU A 170 -34.41 5.12 -4.14
CA LEU A 170 -34.19 4.23 -5.29
C LEU A 170 -33.58 4.99 -6.48
N VAL A 171 -34.05 6.21 -6.77
CA VAL A 171 -33.52 7.02 -7.87
C VAL A 171 -32.07 7.42 -7.63
N THR A 172 -31.74 7.82 -6.40
CA THR A 172 -30.35 8.14 -6.03
C THR A 172 -29.43 6.92 -6.10
N TRP A 173 -29.91 5.77 -5.64
CA TRP A 173 -29.17 4.51 -5.73
C TRP A 173 -28.93 4.09 -7.19
N ILE A 174 -29.98 4.05 -8.02
CA ILE A 174 -29.87 3.75 -9.46
C ILE A 174 -28.96 4.77 -10.16
N GLY A 175 -29.08 6.06 -9.84
CA GLY A 175 -28.22 7.10 -10.42
C GLY A 175 -26.73 6.87 -10.13
N SER A 176 -26.39 6.41 -8.92
CA SER A 176 -25.01 6.08 -8.57
C SER A 176 -24.50 4.78 -9.20
N LEU A 177 -25.39 3.80 -9.41
CA LEU A 177 -25.07 2.61 -10.19
C LEU A 177 -24.82 3.00 -11.65
N ALA A 178 -25.67 3.84 -12.23
CA ALA A 178 -25.52 4.35 -13.59
C ALA A 178 -24.19 5.09 -13.76
N LEU A 179 -23.81 5.93 -12.80
CA LEU A 179 -22.49 6.59 -12.79
C LEU A 179 -21.33 5.59 -12.83
N THR A 180 -21.41 4.52 -12.03
CA THR A 180 -20.41 3.44 -12.03
C THR A 180 -20.34 2.74 -13.39
N VAL A 181 -21.50 2.41 -13.95
CA VAL A 181 -21.62 1.78 -15.28
C VAL A 181 -21.07 2.70 -16.38
N THR A 182 -21.29 4.02 -16.30
CA THR A 182 -20.71 5.00 -17.22
C THR A 182 -19.18 4.99 -17.17
N PHE A 183 -18.58 4.94 -15.98
CA PHE A 183 -17.12 4.84 -15.84
C PHE A 183 -16.58 3.52 -16.39
N ILE A 184 -17.27 2.40 -16.16
CA ILE A 184 -16.93 1.09 -16.73
C ILE A 184 -16.97 1.14 -18.26
N TYR A 185 -18.05 1.68 -18.82
CA TYR A 185 -18.22 1.84 -20.26
C TYR A 185 -17.11 2.71 -20.86
N PHE A 186 -16.81 3.85 -20.23
CA PHE A 186 -15.70 4.71 -20.64
C PHE A 186 -14.36 3.98 -20.66
N CYS A 187 -14.03 3.23 -19.60
CA CYS A 187 -12.78 2.48 -19.54
C CYS A 187 -12.67 1.41 -20.65
N ASN A 188 -13.78 0.74 -20.97
CA ASN A 188 -13.83 -0.24 -22.06
C ASN A 188 -13.64 0.42 -23.43
N VAL A 189 -14.38 1.49 -23.73
CA VAL A 189 -14.32 2.17 -25.04
C VAL A 189 -12.97 2.85 -25.27
N SER A 190 -12.39 3.43 -24.21
CA SER A 190 -11.06 4.05 -24.28
C SER A 190 -9.91 3.05 -24.26
N GLY A 191 -10.17 1.75 -24.06
CA GLY A 191 -9.14 0.72 -24.03
C GLY A 191 -8.08 0.94 -22.95
N LEU A 192 -8.47 1.45 -21.78
CA LEU A 192 -7.52 1.77 -20.71
C LEU A 192 -6.82 0.50 -20.21
N PRO A 193 -5.51 0.55 -19.91
CA PRO A 193 -4.83 -0.60 -19.29
C PRO A 193 -5.38 -0.86 -17.88
N GLU A 194 -5.33 -2.12 -17.43
CA GLU A 194 -5.74 -2.46 -16.06
C GLU A 194 -4.86 -1.74 -15.02
N LEU A 195 -3.54 -1.74 -15.26
CA LEU A 195 -2.51 -1.15 -14.41
C LEU A 195 -1.55 -0.31 -15.27
N SER A 196 -1.26 0.90 -14.85
CA SER A 196 -0.22 1.76 -15.44
C SER A 196 0.41 2.65 -14.38
N ASP A 197 1.72 2.84 -14.47
CA ASP A 197 2.47 3.73 -13.58
C ASP A 197 2.60 5.15 -14.15
N THR A 198 2.39 5.32 -15.45
CA THR A 198 2.65 6.59 -16.17
C THR A 198 1.42 7.20 -16.83
N SER A 199 0.31 6.47 -16.90
CA SER A 199 -0.92 6.92 -17.54
C SER A 199 -2.15 6.65 -16.67
N VAL A 200 -3.29 7.17 -17.10
CA VAL A 200 -4.58 6.79 -16.51
C VAL A 200 -4.83 5.30 -16.75
N ASP A 201 -5.28 4.60 -15.72
CA ASP A 201 -5.56 3.16 -15.73
C ASP A 201 -6.94 2.84 -15.13
N MET A 202 -7.42 1.61 -15.35
CA MET A 202 -8.69 1.15 -14.77
C MET A 202 -8.64 1.14 -13.24
N ARG A 203 -7.48 0.89 -12.63
CA ARG A 203 -7.28 1.00 -11.18
C ARG A 203 -7.65 2.38 -10.66
N GLY A 204 -7.05 3.43 -11.20
CA GLY A 204 -7.34 4.82 -10.87
C GLY A 204 -8.80 5.16 -11.11
N MET A 205 -9.33 4.77 -12.28
CA MET A 205 -10.68 5.16 -12.71
C MET A 205 -11.81 4.44 -11.99
N LEU A 206 -11.67 3.14 -11.68
CA LEU A 206 -12.78 2.28 -11.20
C LEU A 206 -12.64 1.86 -9.74
N TYR A 207 -11.42 1.64 -9.26
CA TYR A 207 -11.19 1.14 -7.90
C TYR A 207 -10.89 2.26 -6.91
N ILE A 208 -10.04 3.21 -7.33
CA ILE A 208 -9.52 4.28 -6.47
C ILE A 208 -10.46 5.49 -6.45
N SER A 209 -10.85 5.98 -7.63
CA SER A 209 -11.59 7.22 -7.79
C SER A 209 -12.90 7.22 -7.00
N PRO A 210 -13.27 8.33 -6.33
CA PRO A 210 -14.47 8.36 -5.51
C PRO A 210 -15.78 8.24 -6.29
N PHE A 211 -15.79 8.57 -7.59
CA PHE A 211 -17.02 8.60 -8.39
C PHE A 211 -17.71 7.24 -8.54
N PRO A 212 -17.05 6.17 -9.03
CA PRO A 212 -17.66 4.83 -9.07
C PRO A 212 -17.85 4.22 -7.67
N ARG A 213 -17.07 4.64 -6.68
CA ARG A 213 -17.20 4.17 -5.28
C ARG A 213 -18.41 4.78 -4.57
N LEU A 214 -19.00 5.84 -5.13
CA LEU A 214 -20.20 6.49 -4.59
C LEU A 214 -21.41 5.54 -4.51
N PHE A 215 -21.47 4.53 -5.38
CA PHE A 215 -22.52 3.50 -5.35
C PHE A 215 -22.56 2.72 -4.03
N GLU A 216 -21.39 2.37 -3.48
CA GLU A 216 -21.29 1.63 -2.22
C GLU A 216 -21.69 2.52 -1.03
N PHE A 217 -21.21 3.77 -1.04
CA PHE A 217 -21.58 4.75 -0.03
C PHE A 217 -23.10 5.01 -0.02
N LEU A 218 -23.71 5.21 -1.19
CA LEU A 218 -25.16 5.41 -1.31
C LEU A 218 -25.96 4.16 -0.97
N THR A 219 -25.44 2.96 -1.26
CA THR A 219 -26.02 1.70 -0.77
C THR A 219 -26.15 1.73 0.75
N GLY A 220 -25.10 2.16 1.46
CA GLY A 220 -25.13 2.39 2.90
C GLY A 220 -26.19 3.41 3.34
N MET A 221 -26.25 4.57 2.68
CA MET A 221 -27.21 5.63 3.00
C MET A 221 -28.66 5.15 2.84
N CYS A 222 -28.97 4.45 1.76
CA CYS A 222 -30.28 3.87 1.47
C CYS A 222 -30.65 2.81 2.51
N LEU A 223 -29.71 1.93 2.89
CA LEU A 223 -29.92 0.93 3.94
C LEU A 223 -30.21 1.58 5.29
N ALA A 224 -29.49 2.64 5.66
CA ALA A 224 -29.74 3.35 6.90
C ALA A 224 -31.12 4.02 6.92
N LYS A 225 -31.58 4.55 5.77
CA LYS A 225 -32.95 5.07 5.65
C LYS A 225 -33.97 3.95 5.85
N LEU A 226 -33.81 2.84 5.12
CA LEU A 226 -34.69 1.67 5.22
C LEU A 226 -34.75 1.14 6.67
N TYR A 227 -33.61 1.03 7.31
CA TYR A 227 -33.49 0.64 8.72
C TYR A 227 -34.30 1.56 9.63
N ARG A 228 -34.06 2.88 9.58
CA ARG A 228 -34.76 3.83 10.46
C ARG A 228 -36.26 3.87 10.26
N GLU A 229 -36.73 3.80 9.02
CA GLU A 229 -38.15 3.97 8.70
C GLU A 229 -38.98 2.70 8.88
N ARG A 230 -38.37 1.52 8.68
CA ARG A 230 -39.12 0.26 8.58
C ARG A 230 -38.66 -0.83 9.55
N PHE A 231 -37.40 -0.83 9.97
CA PHE A 231 -36.80 -2.00 10.64
C PHE A 231 -36.12 -1.72 11.98
N GLN A 232 -36.05 -0.46 12.43
CA GLN A 232 -35.41 -0.10 13.69
C GLN A 232 -36.09 -0.79 14.89
N ASN A 233 -37.40 -0.97 14.81
CA ASN A 233 -38.22 -1.63 15.84
C ASN A 233 -38.62 -3.05 15.44
N LEU A 234 -37.95 -3.66 14.45
CA LEU A 234 -38.26 -5.01 14.00
C LEU A 234 -38.08 -6.00 15.15
N GLN A 235 -39.12 -6.78 15.42
CA GLN A 235 -39.09 -7.88 16.38
C GLN A 235 -38.97 -9.19 15.60
N ILE A 236 -37.79 -9.80 15.67
CA ILE A 236 -37.52 -11.14 15.16
C ILE A 236 -36.96 -11.99 16.30
N SER A 237 -37.22 -13.28 16.26
CA SER A 237 -36.63 -14.21 17.23
C SER A 237 -35.10 -14.22 17.10
N ALA A 238 -34.41 -14.49 18.22
CA ALA A 238 -32.95 -14.55 18.23
C ALA A 238 -32.41 -15.66 17.29
N SER A 239 -33.15 -16.76 17.13
CA SER A 239 -32.80 -17.85 16.22
C SER A 239 -32.88 -17.42 14.75
N LEU A 240 -33.98 -16.78 14.34
CA LEU A 240 -34.12 -16.26 12.98
C LEU A 240 -33.08 -15.17 12.69
N ALA A 241 -32.86 -14.25 13.63
CA ALA A 241 -31.81 -13.23 13.50
C ALA A 241 -30.43 -13.86 13.29
N THR A 242 -30.08 -14.88 14.09
CA THR A 242 -28.81 -15.59 13.97
C THR A 242 -28.69 -16.34 12.64
N LEU A 243 -29.78 -17.00 12.19
CA LEU A 243 -29.81 -17.67 10.88
C LEU A 243 -29.56 -16.69 9.74
N LEU A 244 -30.21 -15.52 9.77
CA LEU A 244 -30.01 -14.46 8.78
C LEU A 244 -28.59 -13.89 8.84
N GLU A 245 -28.04 -13.67 10.04
CA GLU A 245 -26.67 -13.19 10.23
C GLU A 245 -25.64 -14.17 9.65
N LEU A 246 -25.79 -15.46 9.95
CA LEU A 246 -24.94 -16.52 9.38
C LEU A 246 -25.12 -16.63 7.86
N GLY A 247 -26.35 -16.52 7.37
CA GLY A 247 -26.66 -16.49 5.95
C GLY A 247 -25.98 -15.32 5.23
N ALA A 248 -25.96 -14.13 5.84
CA ALA A 248 -25.27 -12.96 5.29
C ALA A 248 -23.74 -13.12 5.29
N LEU A 249 -23.17 -13.69 6.37
CA LEU A 249 -21.74 -14.02 6.42
C LEU A 249 -21.36 -15.04 5.35
N LEU A 250 -22.15 -16.10 5.20
CA LEU A 250 -21.96 -17.13 4.17
C LEU A 250 -22.07 -16.53 2.77
N LEU A 251 -23.11 -15.72 2.51
CA LEU A 251 -23.30 -15.04 1.23
C LEU A 251 -22.11 -14.16 0.89
N SER A 252 -21.62 -13.35 1.84
CA SER A 252 -20.40 -12.54 1.65
C SER A 252 -19.19 -13.41 1.34
N GLY A 253 -18.95 -14.48 2.10
CA GLY A 253 -17.83 -15.39 1.86
C GLY A 253 -17.90 -16.04 0.48
N LEU A 254 -19.09 -16.51 0.07
CA LEU A 254 -19.32 -17.12 -1.24
C LEU A 254 -19.13 -16.12 -2.38
N LEU A 255 -19.63 -14.89 -2.24
CA LEU A 255 -19.46 -13.83 -3.25
C LEU A 255 -17.99 -13.42 -3.40
N MET A 256 -17.26 -13.31 -2.28
CA MET A 256 -15.82 -13.03 -2.30
C MET A 256 -15.04 -14.18 -2.96
N TRP A 257 -15.33 -15.42 -2.58
CA TRP A 257 -14.67 -16.61 -3.12
C TRP A 257 -14.92 -16.79 -4.62
N ASN A 258 -16.15 -16.54 -5.07
CA ASN A 258 -16.56 -16.67 -6.46
C ASN A 258 -16.41 -15.35 -7.25
N THR A 259 -15.72 -14.34 -6.71
CA THR A 259 -15.67 -13.04 -7.37
C THR A 259 -15.01 -13.10 -8.74
N LYS A 260 -13.95 -13.91 -8.89
CA LYS A 260 -13.24 -14.07 -10.17
C LYS A 260 -14.12 -14.75 -11.22
N PRO A 261 -14.71 -15.95 -10.99
CA PRO A 261 -15.57 -16.58 -12.00
C PRO A 261 -16.78 -15.72 -12.35
N ILE A 262 -17.41 -15.05 -11.38
CA ILE A 262 -18.50 -14.10 -11.64
C ILE A 262 -18.02 -12.95 -12.55
N ALA A 263 -16.87 -12.35 -12.23
CA ALA A 263 -16.30 -11.25 -13.00
C ALA A 263 -15.94 -11.66 -14.45
N TYR A 264 -15.37 -12.84 -14.63
CA TYR A 264 -15.08 -13.38 -15.96
C TYR A 264 -16.37 -13.62 -16.75
N PHE A 265 -17.36 -14.28 -16.16
CA PHE A 265 -18.65 -14.53 -16.80
C PHE A 265 -19.32 -13.22 -17.26
N LEU A 266 -19.37 -12.21 -16.40
CA LEU A 266 -19.94 -10.90 -16.76
C LEU A 266 -19.17 -10.22 -17.89
N ALA A 267 -17.85 -10.28 -17.88
CA ALA A 267 -17.02 -9.64 -18.88
C ALA A 267 -17.11 -10.31 -20.25
N THR A 268 -17.11 -11.66 -20.30
CA THR A 268 -17.08 -12.42 -21.55
C THR A 268 -18.48 -12.82 -22.02
N SER A 269 -19.24 -13.53 -21.19
CA SER A 269 -20.52 -14.14 -21.58
C SER A 269 -21.64 -13.11 -21.68
N CYS A 270 -21.64 -12.10 -20.80
CA CYS A 270 -22.57 -10.97 -20.91
C CYS A 270 -22.03 -9.81 -21.76
N GLY A 271 -20.81 -9.92 -22.30
CA GLY A 271 -20.20 -8.90 -23.15
C GLY A 271 -19.93 -7.55 -22.46
N LEU A 272 -19.83 -7.51 -21.13
CA LEU A 272 -19.67 -6.25 -20.38
C LEU A 272 -18.21 -5.75 -20.33
N GLY A 273 -17.26 -6.47 -20.94
CA GLY A 273 -15.89 -6.03 -21.17
C GLY A 273 -14.96 -6.13 -19.95
N ILE A 274 -13.68 -5.88 -20.20
CA ILE A 274 -12.58 -6.08 -19.24
C ILE A 274 -12.66 -5.12 -18.02
N ALA A 275 -13.21 -3.91 -18.20
CA ALA A 275 -13.44 -2.97 -17.11
C ALA A 275 -14.45 -3.49 -16.09
N THR A 276 -15.48 -4.22 -16.54
CA THR A 276 -16.45 -4.87 -15.65
C THR A 276 -15.78 -5.97 -14.84
N LYS A 277 -14.94 -6.80 -15.48
CA LYS A 277 -14.12 -7.80 -14.79
C LYS A 277 -13.33 -7.15 -13.66
N TYR A 278 -12.62 -6.07 -13.97
CA TYR A 278 -11.76 -5.36 -13.03
C TYR A 278 -12.56 -4.81 -11.84
N TRP A 279 -13.64 -4.07 -12.10
CA TRP A 279 -14.49 -3.51 -11.05
C TRP A 279 -15.12 -4.60 -10.15
N CYS A 280 -15.58 -5.71 -10.72
CA CYS A 280 -16.15 -6.82 -9.95
C CYS A 280 -15.13 -7.46 -9.01
N ILE A 281 -13.90 -7.71 -9.47
CA ILE A 281 -12.83 -8.32 -8.67
C ILE A 281 -12.42 -7.42 -7.50
N GLN A 282 -12.34 -6.11 -7.74
CA GLN A 282 -11.80 -5.17 -6.75
C GLN A 282 -12.86 -4.58 -5.80
N ALA A 283 -14.13 -4.58 -6.19
CA ALA A 283 -15.19 -3.87 -5.48
C ALA A 283 -16.55 -4.59 -5.51
N GLY A 284 -17.03 -4.86 -6.73
CA GLY A 284 -18.47 -4.97 -6.99
C GLY A 284 -19.18 -6.21 -6.46
N ALA A 285 -18.53 -7.37 -6.46
CA ALA A 285 -19.23 -8.64 -6.25
C ALA A 285 -19.84 -8.81 -4.84
N PRO A 286 -19.15 -8.51 -3.72
CA PRO A 286 -19.69 -8.77 -2.38
C PRO A 286 -20.58 -7.66 -1.82
N ILE A 287 -20.93 -6.62 -2.59
CA ILE A 287 -21.70 -5.45 -2.10
C ILE A 287 -23.00 -5.87 -1.41
N ILE A 288 -23.74 -6.82 -1.99
CA ILE A 288 -25.02 -7.31 -1.43
C ILE A 288 -24.79 -8.06 -0.11
N GLY A 289 -23.73 -8.88 -0.03
CA GLY A 289 -23.37 -9.58 1.20
C GLY A 289 -22.98 -8.60 2.31
N PHE A 290 -22.11 -7.62 2.01
CA PHE A 290 -21.70 -6.60 2.99
C PHE A 290 -22.87 -5.72 3.43
N ALA A 291 -23.76 -5.35 2.50
CA ALA A 291 -25.01 -4.67 2.81
C ALA A 291 -25.87 -5.46 3.80
N ALA A 292 -26.03 -6.77 3.58
CA ALA A 292 -26.79 -7.65 4.46
C ALA A 292 -26.15 -7.77 5.85
N ILE A 293 -24.82 -7.95 5.93
CA ILE A 293 -24.07 -7.99 7.20
C ILE A 293 -24.30 -6.70 8.00
N ILE A 294 -24.11 -5.54 7.38
CA ILE A 294 -24.28 -4.23 8.05
C ILE A 294 -25.72 -4.06 8.52
N PHE A 295 -26.70 -4.41 7.68
CA PHE A 295 -28.10 -4.25 8.01
C PHE A 295 -28.53 -5.13 9.20
N LEU A 296 -28.12 -6.41 9.20
CA LEU A 296 -28.44 -7.35 10.29
C LEU A 296 -27.70 -7.03 11.58
N ALA A 297 -26.43 -6.62 11.49
CA ALA A 297 -25.67 -6.15 12.65
C ALA A 297 -26.27 -4.88 13.27
N ALA A 298 -26.94 -4.03 12.48
CA ALA A 298 -27.69 -2.88 13.01
C ALA A 298 -28.99 -3.28 13.72
N ILE A 299 -29.63 -4.40 13.31
CA ILE A 299 -30.80 -4.96 14.01
C ILE A 299 -30.38 -5.51 15.38
N ASN A 300 -29.17 -6.09 15.49
CA ASN A 300 -28.52 -6.49 16.73
C ASN A 300 -29.38 -7.43 17.62
N LYS A 301 -29.99 -8.46 17.01
CA LYS A 301 -30.83 -9.44 17.73
C LYS A 301 -30.22 -10.84 17.81
N GLY A 302 -29.37 -11.21 16.86
CA GLY A 302 -28.77 -12.55 16.80
C GLY A 302 -27.50 -12.70 17.63
N VAL A 303 -27.02 -13.93 17.73
CA VAL A 303 -25.84 -14.31 18.52
C VAL A 303 -24.56 -13.72 17.90
N VAL A 304 -24.48 -13.62 16.57
CA VAL A 304 -23.31 -13.06 15.89
C VAL A 304 -23.16 -11.58 16.27
N SER A 305 -24.24 -10.81 16.23
CA SER A 305 -24.22 -9.40 16.64
C SER A 305 -23.86 -9.20 18.11
N LYS A 306 -24.35 -10.08 19.00
CA LYS A 306 -23.97 -10.07 20.42
C LYS A 306 -22.49 -10.37 20.63
N PHE A 307 -21.96 -11.37 19.91
CA PHE A 307 -20.53 -11.68 19.93
C PHE A 307 -19.71 -10.49 19.44
N LEU A 308 -20.10 -9.86 18.32
CA LEU A 308 -19.42 -8.67 17.79
C LEU A 308 -19.49 -7.46 18.72
N SER A 309 -20.44 -7.43 19.64
CA SER A 309 -20.64 -6.34 20.62
C SER A 309 -19.83 -6.52 21.92
N ILE A 310 -19.03 -7.59 22.06
CA ILE A 310 -18.19 -7.75 23.25
C ILE A 310 -17.11 -6.67 23.32
N LYS A 311 -16.76 -6.25 24.54
CA LYS A 311 -15.83 -5.13 24.79
C LYS A 311 -14.49 -5.25 24.03
N PRO A 312 -13.82 -6.42 23.97
CA PRO A 312 -12.57 -6.55 23.20
C PRO A 312 -12.73 -6.27 21.70
N LEU A 313 -13.79 -6.80 21.06
CA LEU A 313 -14.01 -6.58 19.63
C LEU A 313 -14.42 -5.14 19.33
N VAL A 314 -15.25 -4.54 20.20
CA VAL A 314 -15.59 -3.12 20.10
C VAL A 314 -14.35 -2.24 20.21
N PHE A 315 -13.47 -2.53 21.17
CA PHE A 315 -12.20 -1.82 21.34
C PHE A 315 -11.29 -1.95 20.10
N LEU A 316 -11.10 -3.17 19.60
CA LEU A 316 -10.33 -3.40 18.37
C LEU A 316 -10.96 -2.68 17.16
N GLY A 317 -12.29 -2.61 17.11
CA GLY A 317 -13.05 -1.86 16.12
C GLY A 317 -12.96 -0.34 16.25
N GLU A 318 -12.69 0.19 17.45
CA GLU A 318 -12.45 1.62 17.66
C GLU A 318 -11.08 2.05 17.11
N ILE A 319 -10.05 1.23 17.35
CA ILE A 319 -8.67 1.46 16.89
C ILE A 319 -8.42 0.98 15.45
N SER A 320 -9.40 0.30 14.82
CA SER A 320 -9.24 -0.31 13.49
C SER A 320 -8.87 0.70 12.40
N PHE A 321 -9.22 1.97 12.58
CA PHE A 321 -8.85 3.06 11.67
C PHE A 321 -7.34 3.35 11.72
N ALA A 322 -6.77 3.40 12.93
CA ALA A 322 -5.32 3.48 13.14
C ALA A 322 -4.59 2.24 12.59
N MET A 323 -5.16 1.05 12.80
CA MET A 323 -4.64 -0.19 12.24
C MET A 323 -4.61 -0.17 10.72
N TYR A 324 -5.71 0.26 10.10
CA TYR A 324 -5.82 0.39 8.65
C TYR A 324 -4.80 1.37 8.06
N LEU A 325 -4.44 2.46 8.74
CA LEU A 325 -3.43 3.37 8.18
C LEU A 325 -1.99 2.96 8.51
N LEU A 326 -1.75 2.35 9.68
CA LEU A 326 -0.42 2.00 10.16
C LEU A 326 0.13 0.69 9.57
N HIS A 327 -0.72 -0.25 9.15
CA HIS A 327 -0.25 -1.56 8.67
C HIS A 327 0.71 -1.45 7.49
N HIS A 328 0.40 -0.62 6.49
CA HIS A 328 1.20 -0.54 5.27
C HIS A 328 2.58 0.11 5.50
N PRO A 329 2.72 1.21 6.27
CA PRO A 329 4.04 1.70 6.67
C PRO A 329 4.91 0.65 7.35
N LEU A 330 4.32 -0.15 8.26
CA LEU A 330 5.03 -1.23 8.95
C LEU A 330 5.38 -2.38 8.01
N LEU A 331 4.50 -2.78 7.09
CA LEU A 331 4.77 -3.82 6.09
C LEU A 331 5.90 -3.41 5.15
N CYS A 332 5.91 -2.17 4.66
CA CYS A 332 7.03 -1.67 3.87
C CYS A 332 8.34 -1.66 4.66
N TYR A 333 8.31 -1.25 5.94
CA TYR A 333 9.50 -1.29 6.79
C TYR A 333 10.00 -2.72 6.93
N HIS A 334 9.08 -3.65 7.18
CA HIS A 334 9.37 -5.07 7.24
C HIS A 334 9.99 -5.61 5.94
N GLY A 335 9.39 -5.33 4.78
CA GLY A 335 9.89 -5.81 3.49
C GLY A 335 11.25 -5.23 3.10
N LEU A 336 11.57 -4.01 3.51
CA LEU A 336 12.84 -3.35 3.17
C LEU A 336 13.98 -3.72 4.11
N TYR A 337 13.71 -3.83 5.41
CA TYR A 337 14.78 -3.98 6.43
C TYR A 337 14.77 -5.32 7.16
N LEU A 338 13.66 -6.05 7.10
CA LEU A 338 13.43 -7.30 7.83
C LEU A 338 12.94 -8.46 6.93
N PRO A 339 13.30 -8.56 5.63
CA PRO A 339 12.72 -9.54 4.70
C PRO A 339 12.98 -11.00 5.07
N GLN A 340 13.92 -11.28 5.98
CA GLN A 340 14.22 -12.62 6.51
C GLN A 340 13.19 -13.10 7.55
N PHE A 341 12.42 -12.19 8.15
CA PHE A 341 11.56 -12.47 9.30
C PHE A 341 10.09 -12.76 8.89
N ARG A 342 9.89 -13.83 8.12
CA ARG A 342 8.61 -14.09 7.43
C ARG A 342 7.71 -15.16 8.06
N ASN A 343 8.18 -15.90 9.07
CA ASN A 343 7.43 -17.02 9.63
C ASN A 343 6.23 -16.58 10.51
N ASP A 344 5.43 -17.55 10.95
CA ASP A 344 4.20 -17.35 11.72
C ASP A 344 4.42 -16.57 13.03
N PHE A 345 5.57 -16.81 13.70
CA PHE A 345 5.93 -16.08 14.90
C PHE A 345 6.10 -14.58 14.61
N TYR A 346 6.79 -14.23 13.53
CA TYR A 346 6.98 -12.83 13.13
C TYR A 346 5.69 -12.18 12.63
N PHE A 347 4.78 -12.94 12.03
CA PHE A 347 3.44 -12.45 11.72
C PHE A 347 2.65 -12.09 12.99
N LEU A 348 2.65 -12.96 14.01
CA LEU A 348 2.00 -12.67 15.29
C LEU A 348 2.65 -11.47 15.99
N LEU A 349 3.97 -11.39 15.97
CA LEU A 349 4.71 -10.23 16.49
C LEU A 349 4.31 -8.94 15.76
N PHE A 350 4.21 -8.99 14.43
CA PHE A 350 3.74 -7.88 13.62
C PHE A 350 2.32 -7.45 14.02
N LEU A 351 1.39 -8.38 14.23
CA LEU A 351 0.02 -8.06 14.69
C LEU A 351 0.01 -7.40 16.07
N VAL A 352 0.87 -7.85 16.99
CA VAL A 352 1.03 -7.25 18.32
C VAL A 352 1.55 -5.82 18.20
N ILE A 353 2.63 -5.60 17.44
CA ILE A 353 3.21 -4.27 17.19
C ILE A 353 2.18 -3.35 16.53
N LEU A 354 1.48 -3.84 15.51
CA LEU A 354 0.44 -3.11 14.81
C LEU A 354 -0.69 -2.72 15.76
N THR A 355 -1.18 -3.63 16.60
CA THR A 355 -2.28 -3.36 17.55
C THR A 355 -1.87 -2.34 18.60
N ILE A 356 -0.66 -2.50 19.18
CA ILE A 356 -0.11 -1.57 20.16
C ILE A 356 0.06 -0.18 19.54
N GLY A 357 0.75 -0.09 18.39
CA GLY A 357 0.95 1.18 17.67
C GLY A 357 -0.36 1.86 17.29
N SER A 358 -1.37 1.07 16.88
CA SER A 358 -2.72 1.56 16.57
C SER A 358 -3.42 2.13 17.80
N HIS A 359 -3.30 1.46 18.95
CA HIS A 359 -3.84 1.96 20.20
C HIS A 359 -3.17 3.28 20.62
N PHE A 360 -1.84 3.36 20.53
CA PHE A 360 -1.10 4.60 20.81
C PHE A 360 -1.57 5.75 19.90
N LEU A 361 -1.62 5.55 18.59
CA LEU A 361 -2.10 6.56 17.66
C LEU A 361 -3.55 6.97 17.94
N PHE A 362 -4.43 6.01 18.22
CA PHE A 362 -5.82 6.29 18.55
C PHE A 362 -5.95 7.14 19.81
N ARG A 363 -5.19 6.80 20.87
CA ARG A 363 -5.27 7.45 22.18
C ARG A 363 -4.60 8.82 22.21
N PHE A 364 -3.45 8.97 21.57
CA PHE A 364 -2.57 10.14 21.70
C PHE A 364 -2.58 11.08 20.49
N VAL A 365 -3.07 10.62 19.34
CA VAL A 365 -3.17 11.47 18.14
C VAL A 365 -4.64 11.67 17.78
N GLU A 366 -5.33 10.59 17.44
CA GLU A 366 -6.66 10.68 16.84
C GLU A 366 -7.69 11.29 17.80
N THR A 367 -7.83 10.73 19.00
CA THR A 367 -8.79 11.19 20.01
C THR A 367 -8.56 12.65 20.43
N PRO A 368 -7.34 13.06 20.86
CA PRO A 368 -7.12 14.43 21.31
C PRO A 368 -7.24 15.43 20.16
N MET A 369 -6.69 15.15 18.98
CA MET A 369 -6.81 16.08 17.84
C MET A 369 -8.25 16.22 17.37
N ARG A 370 -9.02 15.14 17.39
CA ARG A 370 -10.46 15.19 17.12
C ARG A 370 -11.19 16.08 18.12
N GLN A 371 -10.90 15.94 19.40
CA GLN A 371 -11.48 16.79 20.45
C GLN A 371 -11.04 18.25 20.29
N LEU A 372 -9.77 18.51 19.98
CA LEU A 372 -9.24 19.85 19.77
C LEU A 372 -9.89 20.55 18.57
N ILE A 373 -10.07 19.87 17.43
CA ILE A 373 -10.73 20.45 16.26
C ILE A 373 -12.20 20.75 16.58
N VAL A 374 -12.91 19.79 17.18
CA VAL A 374 -14.34 19.95 17.50
C VAL A 374 -14.57 21.00 18.60
N ASN A 375 -13.73 21.06 19.63
CA ASN A 375 -13.87 21.98 20.75
C ASN A 375 -13.22 23.34 20.49
N GLY A 376 -12.10 23.41 19.75
CA GLY A 376 -11.46 24.66 19.34
C GLY A 376 -12.40 25.55 18.52
N LEU A 377 -13.30 24.95 17.74
CA LEU A 377 -14.36 25.65 17.02
C LEU A 377 -15.53 26.08 17.92
N LYS A 378 -15.72 25.46 19.09
CA LYS A 378 -16.64 25.95 20.13
C LYS A 378 -16.03 27.11 20.93
N ILE A 379 -14.72 27.08 21.17
CA ILE A 379 -13.97 28.15 21.87
C ILE A 379 -13.96 29.45 21.04
N GLY A 380 -14.13 29.38 19.71
CA GLY A 380 -14.39 30.56 18.87
C GLY A 380 -15.72 31.29 19.16
N ARG A 381 -16.62 30.71 19.98
CA ARG A 381 -17.87 31.34 20.45
C ARG A 381 -17.83 31.82 21.90
N GLU A 382 -16.86 31.39 22.71
CA GLU A 382 -16.71 31.81 24.10
C GLU A 382 -15.22 31.94 24.42
N ARG A 383 -14.73 33.19 24.44
CA ARG A 383 -13.32 33.49 24.70
C ARG A 383 -13.09 33.61 26.20
N THR A 384 -12.18 32.79 26.73
CA THR A 384 -11.05 33.07 27.66
C THR A 384 -10.86 31.95 28.69
N ALA A 385 -9.69 31.31 28.63
CA ALA A 385 -8.82 30.99 29.78
C ALA A 385 -7.63 30.17 29.26
N GLY A 386 -6.42 30.65 29.51
CA GLY A 386 -5.18 29.98 29.12
C GLY A 386 -5.06 28.59 29.75
N LYS A 387 -4.53 27.63 28.98
CA LYS A 387 -4.02 26.38 29.53
C LYS A 387 -2.55 26.24 29.15
N VAL A 388 -1.71 26.38 30.17
CA VAL A 388 -0.30 25.98 30.20
C VAL A 388 -0.21 24.50 29.79
N LEU A 389 0.70 24.17 28.87
CA LEU A 389 1.00 22.78 28.52
C LEU A 389 1.39 22.01 29.80
N SER A 390 0.71 20.90 30.08
CA SER A 390 1.04 20.08 31.25
C SER A 390 2.42 19.43 31.09
N LYS A 391 3.15 19.24 32.20
CA LYS A 391 4.45 18.55 32.23
C LYS A 391 4.44 17.20 31.51
N SER A 392 3.32 16.48 31.54
CA SER A 392 3.13 15.23 30.82
C SER A 392 3.28 15.40 29.29
N THR A 393 2.73 16.46 28.71
CA THR A 393 2.82 16.74 27.26
C THR A 393 4.24 17.00 26.81
N LEU A 394 5.07 17.60 27.68
CA LEU A 394 6.50 17.83 27.42
C LEU A 394 7.32 16.53 27.53
N VAL A 395 6.98 15.66 28.49
CA VAL A 395 7.59 14.32 28.62
C VAL A 395 7.28 13.47 27.38
N TYR A 396 6.03 13.50 26.90
CA TYR A 396 5.62 12.76 25.70
C TYR A 396 6.23 13.32 24.40
N ALA A 397 6.43 14.64 24.30
CA ALA A 397 7.19 15.23 23.21
C ALA A 397 8.66 14.75 23.24
N GLY A 398 9.24 14.62 24.43
CA GLY A 398 10.56 14.03 24.66
C GLY A 398 10.63 12.56 24.21
N GLU A 399 9.65 11.74 24.56
CA GLU A 399 9.58 10.33 24.14
C GLU A 399 9.43 10.17 22.62
N LEU A 400 8.62 11.01 21.97
CA LEU A 400 8.51 11.08 20.52
C LEU A 400 9.83 11.48 19.86
N ILE A 401 10.57 12.41 20.47
CA ILE A 401 11.91 12.82 20.01
C ILE A 401 12.94 11.69 20.22
N ILE A 402 12.86 10.95 21.32
CA ILE A 402 13.75 9.80 21.58
C ILE A 402 13.46 8.66 20.61
N LEU A 403 12.18 8.35 20.36
CA LEU A 403 11.78 7.38 19.34
C LEU A 403 12.22 7.84 17.94
N PHE A 404 12.09 9.14 17.64
CA PHE A 404 12.60 9.76 16.42
C PHE A 404 14.12 9.61 16.29
N LEU A 405 14.89 9.89 17.34
CA LEU A 405 16.34 9.73 17.36
C LEU A 405 16.74 8.26 17.22
N ALA A 406 16.05 7.34 17.90
CA ALA A 406 16.31 5.91 17.79
C ALA A 406 16.09 5.40 16.36
N ILE A 407 15.01 5.85 15.69
CA ILE A 407 14.69 5.49 14.29
C ILE A 407 15.71 6.07 13.30
N VAL A 408 16.14 7.32 13.51
CA VAL A 408 17.16 7.98 12.68
C VAL A 408 18.53 7.30 12.84
N LEU A 409 18.89 6.93 14.07
CA LEU A 409 20.14 6.23 14.38
C LEU A 409 20.13 4.76 13.91
N SER A 410 18.96 4.16 13.77
CA SER A 410 18.79 2.79 13.24
C SER A 410 18.64 2.72 11.71
N HIS A 411 18.71 3.85 11.00
CA HIS A 411 18.73 3.85 9.52
C HIS A 411 20.11 3.37 9.07
N PRO A 412 20.23 2.27 8.30
CA PRO A 412 21.53 1.84 7.79
C PRO A 412 22.08 2.95 6.89
N GLN A 413 23.13 3.62 7.35
CA GLN A 413 23.89 4.53 6.52
C GLN A 413 24.59 3.69 5.45
N ILE A 414 24.56 4.15 4.20
CA ILE A 414 25.48 3.62 3.20
C ILE A 414 26.86 3.99 3.71
N GLU A 415 27.63 3.01 4.15
CA GLU A 415 29.03 3.23 4.48
C GLU A 415 29.72 3.65 3.18
N ALA A 416 30.20 4.90 3.15
CA ALA A 416 31.09 5.36 2.10
C ALA A 416 32.35 4.48 2.15
N ALA A 417 32.43 3.51 1.25
CA ALA A 417 33.55 2.61 1.19
C ALA A 417 34.74 3.33 0.56
N ASN A 418 35.87 3.39 1.26
CA ASN A 418 37.12 3.82 0.66
C ASN A 418 37.57 2.78 -0.38
N ILE A 419 38.27 3.24 -1.43
CA ILE A 419 38.83 2.39 -2.51
C ILE A 419 39.76 1.28 -1.98
N ALA A 420 40.24 1.42 -0.74
CA ALA A 420 41.04 0.42 -0.03
C ALA A 420 40.24 -0.72 0.65
N SER A 421 38.91 -0.77 0.50
CA SER A 421 38.03 -1.76 1.18
C SER A 421 38.12 -3.18 0.61
N ILE A 422 38.64 -3.34 -0.60
CA ILE A 422 38.94 -4.64 -1.22
C ILE A 422 40.44 -4.65 -1.52
N ASP A 423 41.18 -5.56 -0.88
CA ASP A 423 42.61 -5.73 -1.15
C ASP A 423 42.79 -6.17 -2.61
N LYS A 424 43.74 -5.55 -3.33
CA LYS A 424 43.99 -5.83 -4.76
C LYS A 424 44.36 -7.29 -5.03
N LYS A 425 44.82 -8.01 -4.01
CA LYS A 425 45.16 -9.44 -4.07
C LYS A 425 43.94 -10.38 -3.96
N GLU A 426 42.83 -9.91 -3.40
CA GLU A 426 41.59 -10.70 -3.22
C GLU A 426 40.53 -10.42 -4.29
N SER A 427 40.78 -9.44 -5.17
CA SER A 427 39.82 -9.04 -6.20
C SER A 427 39.77 -10.03 -7.36
N LEU A 428 38.56 -10.39 -7.78
CA LEU A 428 38.28 -11.28 -8.90
C LEU A 428 38.59 -10.63 -10.27
N PHE A 429 38.64 -9.31 -10.33
CA PHE A 429 39.01 -8.52 -11.51
C PHE A 429 39.57 -7.15 -11.06
N GLN A 430 40.25 -6.45 -11.96
CA GLN A 430 40.71 -5.08 -11.71
C GLN A 430 40.03 -4.13 -12.68
N GLN A 431 39.28 -3.17 -12.12
CA GLN A 431 38.67 -2.00 -12.75
C GLN A 431 38.11 -2.21 -14.16
N PHE A 432 36.78 -2.27 -14.25
CA PHE A 432 36.06 -2.34 -15.52
C PHE A 432 35.15 -1.10 -15.65
N GLU A 433 35.41 -0.30 -16.68
CA GLU A 433 34.57 0.86 -17.02
C GLU A 433 33.38 0.38 -17.85
N LEU A 434 32.17 0.48 -17.28
CA LEU A 434 30.94 0.03 -17.92
C LEU A 434 30.34 1.09 -18.85
N ASP A 435 30.45 2.36 -18.46
CA ASP A 435 30.01 3.52 -19.24
C ASP A 435 30.72 4.78 -18.71
N LYS A 436 30.50 5.93 -19.34
CA LYS A 436 31.00 7.25 -18.92
C LYS A 436 30.62 7.62 -17.49
N ASP A 437 29.53 7.06 -16.99
CA ASP A 437 28.96 7.41 -15.70
C ASP A 437 29.41 6.47 -14.57
N LEU A 438 29.70 5.21 -14.84
CA LEU A 438 29.85 4.16 -13.83
C LEU A 438 31.04 3.22 -14.09
N ALA A 439 31.85 3.00 -13.06
CA ALA A 439 32.94 2.04 -13.06
C ALA A 439 32.74 1.00 -11.95
N LEU A 440 33.03 -0.27 -12.28
CA LEU A 440 33.13 -1.35 -11.31
C LEU A 440 34.62 -1.51 -10.96
N ILE A 441 35.00 -1.18 -9.72
CA ILE A 441 36.40 -1.07 -9.32
C ILE A 441 36.99 -2.43 -8.93
N ALA A 442 36.25 -3.18 -8.12
CA ALA A 442 36.70 -4.46 -7.59
C ALA A 442 35.51 -5.34 -7.21
N GLY A 443 35.75 -6.63 -7.08
CA GLY A 443 34.75 -7.57 -6.59
C GLY A 443 35.40 -8.74 -5.88
N LYS A 444 34.85 -9.17 -4.75
CA LYS A 444 35.34 -10.32 -3.99
C LYS A 444 34.20 -11.23 -3.57
N LEU A 445 34.49 -12.51 -3.40
CA LEU A 445 33.60 -13.40 -2.66
C LEU A 445 33.80 -13.18 -1.17
N SER A 446 32.71 -13.23 -0.41
CA SER A 446 32.74 -13.38 1.04
C SER A 446 33.52 -14.64 1.46
N ASN A 447 34.06 -14.66 2.67
CA ASN A 447 34.88 -15.76 3.18
C ASN A 447 34.15 -17.11 3.18
N ASP A 448 32.83 -17.10 3.40
CA ASP A 448 31.97 -18.28 3.36
C ASP A 448 31.40 -18.56 1.95
N ARG A 449 31.78 -17.76 0.95
CA ARG A 449 31.31 -17.81 -0.45
C ARG A 449 29.78 -17.73 -0.59
N SER A 450 29.09 -17.16 0.40
CA SER A 450 27.63 -16.99 0.36
C SER A 450 27.22 -15.72 -0.41
N LYS A 451 28.11 -14.73 -0.45
CA LYS A 451 27.90 -13.43 -1.08
C LYS A 451 29.01 -13.04 -2.04
N LEU A 452 28.63 -12.32 -3.10
CA LEU A 452 29.51 -11.55 -3.98
C LEU A 452 29.45 -10.07 -3.58
N ILE A 453 30.59 -9.50 -3.22
CA ILE A 453 30.73 -8.11 -2.79
C ILE A 453 31.36 -7.33 -3.94
N LEU A 454 30.69 -6.31 -4.45
CA LEU A 454 31.11 -5.48 -5.58
C LEU A 454 31.36 -4.03 -5.11
N LEU A 455 32.53 -3.49 -5.44
CA LEU A 455 32.89 -2.09 -5.20
C LEU A 455 32.66 -1.28 -6.48
N TRP A 456 31.76 -0.33 -6.39
CA TRP A 456 31.40 0.56 -7.48
C TRP A 456 31.96 1.96 -7.28
N LYS A 457 32.20 2.68 -8.37
CA LYS A 457 32.56 4.09 -8.39
C LYS A 457 31.77 4.84 -9.46
N THR A 458 31.20 5.98 -9.10
CA THR A 458 30.61 6.91 -10.08
C THR A 458 31.70 7.79 -10.70
N ASN A 459 31.71 7.93 -12.02
CA ASN A 459 32.59 8.86 -12.74
C ASN A 459 31.91 10.22 -12.98
N LEU A 460 30.57 10.23 -13.08
CA LEU A 460 29.73 11.43 -13.17
C LEU A 460 28.58 11.35 -12.16
N PRO A 461 27.88 12.46 -11.85
CA PRO A 461 26.72 12.41 -10.97
C PRO A 461 25.54 11.69 -11.64
N ILE A 462 25.21 10.48 -11.19
CA ILE A 462 24.28 9.60 -11.92
C ILE A 462 22.88 9.52 -11.29
N LYS A 463 21.89 9.23 -12.14
CA LYS A 463 20.52 8.77 -11.81
C LYS A 463 20.28 7.39 -12.45
N THR A 464 21.02 6.34 -12.09
CA THR A 464 21.12 5.12 -12.91
C THR A 464 19.79 4.33 -13.01
N ARG A 465 19.51 3.74 -14.18
CA ARG A 465 18.39 2.82 -14.44
C ARG A 465 18.81 1.37 -14.71
N GLN A 466 20.05 1.02 -14.39
CA GLN A 466 20.69 -0.24 -14.77
C GLN A 466 20.20 -1.45 -13.93
N ILE A 467 20.11 -2.60 -14.61
CA ILE A 467 19.87 -3.92 -14.03
C ILE A 467 21.17 -4.71 -14.14
N LEU A 468 21.54 -5.37 -13.04
CA LEU A 468 22.60 -6.35 -12.99
C LEU A 468 22.00 -7.73 -13.21
N ARG A 469 22.58 -8.53 -14.11
CA ARG A 469 22.28 -9.95 -14.27
C ARG A 469 23.53 -10.75 -13.95
N LEU A 470 23.40 -11.69 -13.04
CA LEU A 470 24.44 -12.63 -12.67
C LEU A 470 24.07 -14.02 -13.20
N ASP A 471 24.88 -14.53 -14.13
CA ASP A 471 24.72 -15.85 -14.73
C ASP A 471 25.77 -16.82 -14.17
N TYR A 472 25.33 -18.03 -13.85
CA TYR A 472 26.15 -19.14 -13.36
C TYR A 472 26.47 -20.04 -14.56
N LEU A 473 27.75 -20.23 -14.89
CA LEU A 473 28.18 -20.93 -16.10
C LEU A 473 28.94 -22.22 -15.77
N ASP A 474 28.68 -23.29 -16.54
CA ASP A 474 29.45 -24.54 -16.49
C ASP A 474 30.74 -24.48 -17.33
N GLN A 475 31.45 -25.61 -17.45
CA GLN A 475 32.71 -25.74 -18.22
C GLN A 475 32.54 -25.42 -19.71
N GLU A 476 31.33 -25.62 -20.25
CA GLU A 476 30.98 -25.40 -21.66
C GLU A 476 30.40 -23.98 -21.88
N GLY A 477 30.30 -23.17 -20.83
CA GLY A 477 29.77 -21.81 -20.88
C GLY A 477 28.24 -21.75 -20.93
N LYS A 478 27.54 -22.84 -20.60
CA LYS A 478 26.09 -22.90 -20.56
C LYS A 478 25.57 -22.32 -19.25
N ILE A 479 24.48 -21.54 -19.34
CA ILE A 479 23.84 -20.91 -18.19
C ILE A 479 23.09 -21.96 -17.35
N LEU A 480 23.60 -22.22 -16.15
CA LEU A 480 23.01 -23.10 -15.14
C LEU A 480 21.90 -22.41 -14.33
N ALA A 481 22.03 -21.10 -14.11
CA ALA A 481 21.07 -20.24 -13.42
C ALA A 481 21.37 -18.76 -13.73
N SER A 482 20.36 -17.91 -13.56
CA SER A 482 20.49 -16.45 -13.69
C SER A 482 19.77 -15.77 -12.52
N GLN A 483 20.38 -14.73 -11.95
CA GLN A 483 19.73 -13.81 -11.01
C GLN A 483 19.77 -12.40 -11.57
N GLN A 484 18.71 -11.63 -11.34
CA GLN A 484 18.66 -10.23 -11.73
C GLN A 484 18.47 -9.35 -10.50
N PHE A 485 19.27 -8.30 -10.40
CA PHE A 485 19.29 -7.35 -9.31
C PHE A 485 19.20 -5.92 -9.87
N LYS A 486 18.54 -5.03 -9.15
CA LYS A 486 18.62 -3.60 -9.45
C LYS A 486 19.81 -3.03 -8.69
N LEU A 487 20.62 -2.21 -9.34
CA LEU A 487 21.75 -1.54 -8.70
C LEU A 487 21.23 -0.61 -7.59
N THR A 488 21.69 -0.76 -6.35
CA THR A 488 21.19 -0.01 -5.17
C THR A 488 21.33 1.50 -5.31
N ALA A 489 22.28 1.98 -6.12
CA ALA A 489 22.49 3.39 -6.43
C ALA A 489 21.31 4.13 -7.12
N ARG A 490 20.25 3.42 -7.53
CA ARG A 490 19.00 4.03 -8.05
C ARG A 490 18.38 5.07 -7.11
N GLU A 491 18.63 4.97 -5.81
CA GLU A 491 17.86 5.67 -4.77
C GLU A 491 18.52 6.95 -4.23
N ILE A 492 19.74 7.28 -4.67
CA ILE A 492 20.47 8.48 -4.22
C ILE A 492 21.15 9.14 -5.42
N LYS A 493 21.06 10.47 -5.51
CA LYS A 493 21.86 11.25 -6.46
C LYS A 493 23.32 11.18 -6.02
N LEU A 494 24.05 10.18 -6.50
CA LEU A 494 25.46 10.01 -6.18
C LEU A 494 26.23 11.16 -6.81
N LYS A 495 27.13 11.77 -6.03
CA LYS A 495 28.08 12.76 -6.56
C LYS A 495 29.09 12.02 -7.45
N ALA A 496 29.78 12.75 -8.32
CA ALA A 496 30.95 12.19 -8.99
C ALA A 496 31.96 11.66 -7.93
N ASP A 497 32.68 10.61 -8.29
CA ASP A 497 33.70 9.92 -7.48
C ASP A 497 33.20 9.24 -6.20
N THR A 498 31.88 9.01 -6.05
CA THR A 498 31.36 8.29 -4.88
C THR A 498 31.59 6.79 -5.06
N CYS A 499 32.18 6.15 -4.04
CA CYS A 499 32.38 4.71 -4.00
C CYS A 499 31.39 4.06 -3.01
N TRP A 500 30.83 2.90 -3.37
CA TRP A 500 29.97 2.12 -2.48
C TRP A 500 30.13 0.62 -2.69
N LEU A 501 29.75 -0.16 -1.68
CA LEU A 501 29.74 -1.61 -1.74
C LEU A 501 28.32 -2.12 -2.01
N GLU A 502 28.22 -3.11 -2.90
CA GLU A 502 27.01 -3.83 -3.22
C GLU A 502 27.21 -5.31 -2.85
N GLU A 503 26.39 -5.85 -1.95
CA GLU A 503 26.43 -7.27 -1.60
C GLU A 503 25.31 -8.03 -2.31
N ILE A 504 25.68 -9.11 -3.01
CA ILE A 504 24.75 -9.97 -3.75
C ILE A 504 24.79 -11.36 -3.13
N ASP A 505 23.64 -11.82 -2.60
CA ASP A 505 23.50 -13.20 -2.10
C ASP A 505 23.49 -14.20 -3.26
N LEU A 506 24.41 -15.17 -3.19
CA LEU A 506 24.57 -16.21 -4.21
C LEU A 506 23.60 -17.38 -3.99
N ILE A 507 23.18 -18.03 -5.07
CA ILE A 507 22.31 -19.21 -4.99
C ILE A 507 23.10 -20.38 -4.39
N LYS A 508 22.74 -20.74 -3.15
CA LYS A 508 23.31 -21.86 -2.41
C LYS A 508 23.22 -23.15 -3.24
N GLY A 509 24.35 -23.83 -3.44
CA GLY A 509 24.46 -25.08 -4.22
C GLY A 509 24.76 -24.91 -5.71
N LYS A 510 24.39 -23.78 -6.34
CA LYS A 510 24.71 -23.53 -7.76
C LYS A 510 26.15 -23.06 -7.99
N LEU A 511 26.74 -22.39 -7.00
CA LEU A 511 28.15 -22.03 -7.04
C LEU A 511 29.08 -23.24 -7.07
N ALA A 512 28.68 -24.38 -6.49
CA ALA A 512 29.48 -25.61 -6.48
C ALA A 512 29.54 -26.29 -7.86
N SER A 513 28.52 -26.07 -8.70
CA SER A 513 28.43 -26.61 -10.07
C SER A 513 28.90 -25.61 -11.13
N ALA A 514 29.07 -24.34 -10.77
CA ALA A 514 29.51 -23.29 -11.68
C ALA A 514 31.05 -23.19 -11.68
N VAL A 515 31.61 -23.08 -12.88
CA VAL A 515 33.05 -22.89 -13.09
C VAL A 515 33.39 -21.41 -13.28
N SER A 516 32.44 -20.64 -13.82
CA SER A 516 32.55 -19.20 -13.92
C SER A 516 31.22 -18.52 -13.65
N LEU A 517 31.31 -17.24 -13.30
CA LEU A 517 30.18 -16.34 -13.15
C LEU A 517 30.29 -15.27 -14.23
N ALA A 518 29.17 -14.87 -14.81
CA ALA A 518 29.10 -13.75 -15.74
C ALA A 518 28.19 -12.67 -15.18
N LEU A 519 28.70 -11.45 -15.06
CA LEU A 519 27.95 -10.27 -14.65
C LEU A 519 27.69 -9.41 -15.88
N THR A 520 26.42 -9.25 -16.24
CA THR A 520 25.97 -8.38 -17.33
C THR A 520 25.23 -7.19 -16.74
N VAL A 521 25.52 -5.98 -17.23
CA VAL A 521 24.80 -4.77 -16.85
C VAL A 521 24.06 -4.22 -18.06
N TYR A 522 22.77 -3.93 -17.92
CA TYR A 522 21.99 -3.35 -19.01
C TYR A 522 20.97 -2.33 -18.53
N ASP A 523 20.61 -1.39 -19.41
CA ASP A 523 19.59 -0.37 -19.13
C ASP A 523 18.19 -0.89 -19.48
N GLN A 524 17.22 -0.59 -18.61
CA GLN A 524 15.84 -1.05 -18.70
C GLN A 524 15.08 -0.54 -19.95
N GLY A 525 15.64 0.46 -20.66
CA GLY A 525 15.07 1.04 -21.88
C GLY A 525 15.67 0.54 -23.21
N ASN A 526 16.75 -0.24 -23.20
CA ASN A 526 17.50 -0.62 -24.40
C ASN A 526 17.52 -2.14 -24.66
N ALA A 527 16.41 -2.83 -24.37
CA ALA A 527 16.19 -4.18 -24.88
C ALA A 527 15.77 -4.13 -26.36
N ALA A 528 16.64 -3.63 -27.25
CA ALA A 528 16.69 -3.87 -28.70
C ALA A 528 17.54 -2.79 -29.41
N LYS A 529 18.86 -2.96 -29.44
CA LYS A 529 19.66 -2.50 -30.58
C LYS A 529 20.92 -3.32 -30.67
N LYS A 530 20.94 -4.22 -31.65
CA LYS A 530 22.13 -4.90 -32.14
C LYS A 530 23.08 -3.81 -32.64
N ILE A 531 24.16 -3.53 -31.92
CA ILE A 531 25.18 -2.55 -32.35
C ILE A 531 26.40 -3.35 -32.81
N THR A 532 26.70 -3.18 -34.09
CA THR A 532 27.85 -3.72 -34.81
C THR A 532 29.17 -3.07 -34.36
N ASN A 533 30.22 -3.90 -34.28
CA ASN A 533 31.61 -3.61 -33.92
C ASN A 533 32.20 -2.33 -34.55
N THR A 534 32.97 -1.60 -33.75
CA THR A 534 34.22 -0.96 -34.21
C THR A 534 35.31 -1.16 -33.16
N THR A 535 36.34 -1.90 -33.53
CA THR A 535 37.56 -2.21 -32.79
C THR A 535 38.34 -0.98 -32.32
N ALA A 536 38.84 -1.02 -31.08
CA ALA A 536 40.04 -0.31 -30.66
C ALA A 536 40.99 -1.29 -29.96
N THR A 537 42.17 -1.43 -30.54
CA THR A 537 43.28 -2.28 -30.14
C THR A 537 43.97 -1.76 -28.88
N ASN A 538 44.52 -2.66 -28.05
CA ASN A 538 45.70 -2.33 -27.26
C ASN A 538 46.66 -3.52 -27.19
N ASN A 539 47.90 -3.22 -27.63
CA ASN A 539 49.09 -4.04 -27.57
C ASN A 539 49.57 -4.23 -26.13
N ALA A 540 50.01 -5.44 -25.77
CA ALA A 540 51.41 -5.71 -25.40
C ALA A 540 51.60 -7.20 -25.06
N ALA A 541 52.65 -7.77 -25.63
CA ALA A 541 53.05 -9.17 -25.68
C ALA A 541 53.29 -9.86 -24.33
N THR A 542 53.09 -11.19 -24.26
CA THR A 542 54.19 -12.18 -24.34
C THR A 542 53.72 -13.65 -24.38
N THR A 543 54.12 -14.32 -25.48
CA THR A 543 54.61 -15.72 -25.65
C THR A 543 53.74 -16.95 -25.33
N ASP A 544 53.38 -17.64 -26.42
CA ASP A 544 53.33 -19.09 -26.69
C ASP A 544 52.72 -20.05 -25.64
N ASP A 545 51.53 -20.59 -25.93
CA ASP A 545 51.46 -21.85 -26.69
C ASP A 545 50.03 -22.19 -27.15
N THR A 546 49.96 -22.96 -28.24
CA THR A 546 48.82 -23.12 -29.15
C THR A 546 47.72 -24.08 -28.65
N ILE A 547 46.47 -23.60 -28.54
CA ILE A 547 45.27 -24.46 -28.63
C ILE A 547 44.18 -23.79 -29.48
N LYS A 548 44.03 -24.35 -30.69
CA LYS A 548 42.88 -24.39 -31.62
C LYS A 548 41.75 -23.36 -31.45
N GLN A 549 41.61 -22.52 -32.49
CA GLN A 549 40.39 -21.82 -32.85
C GLN A 549 39.20 -22.78 -32.88
N ASN A 550 38.21 -22.53 -32.03
CA ASN A 550 36.83 -22.93 -32.25
C ASN A 550 36.00 -21.64 -32.31
N GLU A 551 35.43 -21.39 -33.48
CA GLU A 551 34.43 -20.35 -33.72
C GLU A 551 33.21 -20.61 -32.83
N SER A 552 32.91 -19.71 -31.89
CA SER A 552 31.54 -19.28 -31.57
C SER A 552 31.50 -18.22 -30.47
N ASN A 553 30.57 -17.28 -30.67
CA ASN A 553 30.02 -16.30 -29.72
C ASN A 553 30.71 -14.92 -29.64
N ASN A 554 30.15 -14.01 -30.46
CA ASN A 554 30.13 -12.55 -30.25
C ASN A 554 29.89 -12.20 -28.77
N ILE A 555 30.76 -11.36 -28.22
CA ILE A 555 30.69 -10.84 -26.85
C ILE A 555 30.15 -9.41 -26.93
N ASP A 556 29.02 -9.14 -26.27
CA ASP A 556 28.52 -7.78 -26.00
C ASP A 556 29.45 -7.07 -24.99
N ASP A 557 29.78 -5.80 -25.23
CA ASP A 557 30.70 -4.95 -24.42
C ASP A 557 30.30 -4.73 -22.94
N THR A 558 29.21 -5.35 -22.46
CA THR A 558 28.63 -5.12 -21.11
C THR A 558 28.67 -6.32 -20.17
N THR A 559 29.33 -7.43 -20.58
CA THR A 559 29.38 -8.66 -19.78
C THR A 559 30.80 -8.99 -19.31
N ILE A 560 30.98 -9.07 -17.98
CA ILE A 560 32.24 -9.43 -17.33
C ILE A 560 32.16 -10.89 -16.88
N ARG A 561 33.09 -11.74 -17.34
CA ARG A 561 33.20 -13.14 -16.88
C ARG A 561 34.35 -13.29 -15.89
N PHE A 562 34.12 -14.04 -14.81
CA PHE A 562 35.15 -14.34 -13.80
C PHE A 562 35.13 -15.81 -13.41
N ALA A 563 36.32 -16.40 -13.35
CA ALA A 563 36.51 -17.79 -12.96
C ALA A 563 36.33 -17.93 -11.44
N VAL A 564 35.51 -18.88 -11.02
CA VAL A 564 35.38 -19.25 -9.60
C VAL A 564 36.44 -20.31 -9.36
N LYS A 565 37.61 -19.95 -8.80
CA LYS A 565 38.59 -20.95 -8.38
C LYS A 565 37.96 -21.86 -7.32
N THR A 566 37.50 -23.02 -7.75
CA THR A 566 37.31 -24.17 -6.88
C THR A 566 38.70 -24.61 -6.48
N HIS A 567 39.12 -24.30 -5.26
CA HIS A 567 40.22 -25.06 -4.69
C HIS A 567 39.70 -26.48 -4.57
N SER A 568 40.09 -27.34 -5.51
CA SER A 568 40.17 -28.77 -5.23
C SER A 568 41.16 -28.90 -4.09
N SER A 569 40.66 -29.19 -2.90
CA SER A 569 41.45 -29.75 -1.81
C SER A 569 41.98 -31.10 -2.31
N GLY A 570 43.15 -31.08 -2.93
CA GLY A 570 44.00 -32.25 -3.06
C GLY A 570 44.87 -32.34 -1.82
N LEU A 571 44.64 -33.41 -1.04
CA LEU A 571 45.52 -34.05 -0.04
C LEU A 571 46.35 -33.17 0.91
#